data_AF-A0A6T7F933-F1
#
_entry.id   AF-A0A6T7F933-F1
#
_cell.length_a   1.000
_cell.length_b   1.000
_cell.length_c   1.000
_cell.angle_alpha   90.00
_cell.angle_beta   90.00
_cell.angle_gamma   90.00
#
_symmetry.space_group_name_H-M   'P 1'
#
loop_
_entity.id
_entity.type
_entity.pdbx_description
1 polymer ?
#
loop_
_entity_poly.entity_id
_entity_poly.type
_entity_poly.pdbx_seq_one_letter_code
_entity_poly.pdbx_strand_id
1 'polypeptide(L)'
;MHPPLDRPHPDCQGQIDALRTCHATTSKFKFWGCNEIKFSLDRCFREEKARLLEELNIGFDERRQGEEDAFQDAIGQEMSWDDYLKQDKEYLKATKDSEERKKKRPHLYTKSAEGTK
;
A
#
# COMPACT_ATOMS: atom_id res chain seq x y z
N MET A 1 7.88 2.74 -22.07
CA MET A 1 9.04 1.82 -22.09
C MET A 1 8.59 0.51 -21.45
N HIS A 2 8.76 -0.64 -22.11
CA HIS A 2 8.39 -1.94 -21.52
C HIS A 2 9.52 -2.44 -20.60
N PRO A 3 9.21 -3.25 -19.57
CA PRO A 3 10.22 -3.97 -18.78
C PRO A 3 11.09 -4.87 -19.67
N PRO A 4 12.27 -5.33 -19.22
CA PRO A 4 13.09 -6.27 -19.98
C PRO A 4 12.29 -7.54 -20.34
N LEU A 5 12.34 -7.92 -21.63
CA LEU A 5 11.60 -9.07 -22.21
C LEU A 5 12.31 -10.41 -21.99
N ASP A 6 13.42 -10.42 -21.24
CA ASP A 6 14.29 -11.58 -21.07
C ASP A 6 13.78 -12.55 -20.00
N ARG A 7 12.85 -12.10 -19.15
CA ARG A 7 12.18 -12.93 -18.15
C ARG A 7 11.00 -13.68 -18.79
N PRO A 8 10.64 -14.87 -18.29
CA PRO A 8 9.46 -15.58 -18.77
C PRO A 8 8.19 -14.79 -18.47
N HIS A 9 7.28 -14.76 -19.45
CA HIS A 9 5.97 -14.12 -19.37
C HIS A 9 4.88 -15.13 -19.73
N PRO A 10 4.38 -15.93 -18.77
CA PRO A 10 3.43 -17.02 -19.06
C PRO A 10 2.19 -16.56 -19.81
N ASP A 11 1.70 -15.34 -19.54
CA ASP A 11 0.46 -14.84 -20.14
C ASP A 11 0.71 -14.04 -21.43
N CYS A 12 1.90 -13.46 -21.57
CA CYS A 12 2.23 -12.48 -22.62
C CYS A 12 3.28 -12.96 -23.64
N GLN A 13 3.70 -14.22 -23.58
CA GLN A 13 4.75 -14.76 -24.46
C GLN A 13 4.39 -14.63 -25.95
N GLY A 14 3.12 -14.83 -26.31
CA GLY A 14 2.67 -14.73 -27.71
C GLY A 14 2.83 -13.32 -28.31
N GLN A 15 2.58 -12.28 -27.52
CA GLN A 15 2.73 -10.89 -27.93
C GLN A 15 4.22 -10.50 -28.06
N ILE A 16 5.07 -11.09 -27.21
CA ILE A 16 6.54 -10.92 -27.29
C ILE A 16 7.06 -11.54 -28.58
N ASP A 17 6.62 -12.76 -28.92
CA ASP A 17 7.07 -13.45 -30.13
C ASP A 17 6.55 -12.76 -31.40
N ALA A 18 5.34 -12.20 -31.37
CA ALA A 18 4.83 -11.33 -32.43
C ALA A 18 5.68 -10.06 -32.60
N LEU A 19 6.11 -9.43 -31.50
CA LEU A 19 6.98 -8.25 -31.55
C LEU A 19 8.37 -8.60 -32.12
N ARG A 20 8.96 -9.72 -31.67
CA ARG A 20 10.23 -10.25 -32.21
C ARG A 20 10.14 -10.51 -33.71
N THR A 21 9.04 -11.12 -34.15
CA THR A 21 8.76 -11.38 -35.57
C THR A 21 8.60 -10.08 -36.36
N CYS A 22 7.91 -9.10 -35.80
CA CYS A 22 7.75 -7.79 -36.43
C CYS A 22 9.09 -7.06 -36.58
N HIS A 23 9.94 -7.09 -35.57
CA HIS A 23 11.29 -6.51 -35.62
C HIS A 23 12.25 -7.27 -36.56
N ALA A 24 12.06 -8.58 -36.73
CA ALA A 24 12.86 -9.38 -37.66
C ALA A 24 12.49 -9.14 -39.14
N THR A 25 11.21 -8.87 -39.41
CA THR A 25 10.68 -8.69 -40.78
C THR A 25 10.63 -7.22 -41.22
N THR A 26 10.51 -6.29 -40.28
CA THR A 26 10.37 -4.86 -40.56
C THR A 26 11.73 -4.17 -40.55
N SER A 27 12.03 -3.46 -41.65
CA SER A 27 13.21 -2.60 -41.76
C SER A 27 13.28 -1.58 -40.62
N LYS A 28 14.50 -1.30 -40.12
CA LYS A 28 14.77 -0.29 -39.09
C LYS A 28 14.24 1.11 -39.41
N PHE A 29 13.93 1.40 -40.68
CA PHE A 29 13.36 2.68 -41.12
C PHE A 29 11.83 2.80 -40.92
N LYS A 30 11.13 1.71 -40.62
CA LYS A 30 9.68 1.69 -40.37
C LYS A 30 9.38 1.64 -38.87
N PHE A 31 9.78 2.68 -38.15
CA PHE A 31 9.63 2.78 -36.69
C PHE A 31 8.19 2.66 -36.20
N TRP A 32 7.20 2.97 -37.03
CA TRP A 32 5.77 2.86 -36.68
C TRP A 32 5.13 1.52 -37.05
N GLY A 33 5.84 0.62 -37.74
CA GLY A 33 5.26 -0.60 -38.31
C GLY A 33 4.79 -1.64 -37.27
N CYS A 34 5.32 -1.58 -36.04
CA CYS A 34 5.01 -2.54 -34.98
C CYS A 34 4.22 -1.91 -33.82
N ASN A 35 3.67 -0.70 -33.99
CA ASN A 35 3.00 0.02 -32.91
C ASN A 35 1.78 -0.73 -32.35
N GLU A 36 0.96 -1.35 -33.19
CA GLU A 36 -0.21 -2.11 -32.75
C GLU A 36 0.18 -3.30 -31.85
N ILE A 37 1.20 -4.05 -32.26
CA ILE A 37 1.76 -5.17 -31.48
C ILE A 37 2.32 -4.64 -30.16
N LYS A 38 3.00 -3.49 -30.20
CA LYS A 38 3.55 -2.82 -29.02
C LYS A 38 2.45 -2.40 -28.03
N PHE A 39 1.32 -1.87 -28.52
CA PHE A 39 0.18 -1.51 -27.66
C PHE A 39 -0.49 -2.74 -27.04
N SER A 40 -0.66 -3.80 -27.83
CA SER A 40 -1.17 -5.09 -27.35
C SER A 40 -0.29 -5.69 -26.25
N LEU A 41 1.03 -5.66 -26.45
CA LEU A 41 2.01 -6.12 -25.47
C LEU A 41 1.98 -5.29 -24.18
N ASP A 42 1.95 -3.96 -24.29
CA ASP A 42 1.85 -3.06 -23.14
C ASP A 42 0.57 -3.28 -22.33
N ARG A 43 -0.55 -3.67 -22.97
CA ARG A 43 -1.79 -4.03 -22.28
C ARG A 43 -1.62 -5.34 -21.52
N CYS A 44 -1.11 -6.37 -22.19
CA CYS A 44 -0.90 -7.68 -21.59
C CYS A 44 0.01 -7.59 -20.35
N PHE A 45 1.11 -6.84 -20.42
CA PHE A 45 2.02 -6.67 -19.28
C PHE A 45 1.40 -5.95 -18.08
N ARG A 46 0.42 -5.06 -18.31
CA ARG A 46 -0.30 -4.44 -17.19
C ARG A 46 -1.19 -5.45 -16.48
N GLU A 47 -1.87 -6.29 -17.25
CA GLU A 47 -2.76 -7.34 -16.72
C GLU A 47 -1.96 -8.42 -15.98
N GLU A 48 -0.90 -8.95 -16.60
CA GLU A 48 -0.01 -9.94 -15.98
C GLU A 48 0.65 -9.38 -14.71
N LYS A 49 1.11 -8.12 -14.74
CA LYS A 49 1.66 -7.47 -13.54
C LYS A 49 0.62 -7.33 -12.44
N ALA A 50 -0.62 -6.95 -12.77
CA ALA A 50 -1.68 -6.80 -11.79
C ALA A 50 -1.99 -8.15 -11.11
N ARG A 51 -2.14 -9.21 -11.90
CA ARG A 51 -2.37 -10.58 -11.40
C ARG A 51 -1.23 -11.06 -10.49
N LEU A 52 0.02 -10.91 -10.95
CA LEU A 52 1.18 -11.33 -10.16
C LEU A 52 1.33 -10.54 -8.86
N LEU A 53 1.01 -9.25 -8.87
CA LEU A 53 1.01 -8.44 -7.64
C LEU A 53 -0.10 -8.88 -6.69
N GLU A 54 -1.29 -9.19 -7.20
CA GLU A 54 -2.37 -9.73 -6.39
C GLU A 54 -1.93 -11.04 -5.73
N GLU A 55 -1.41 -12.00 -6.50
CA GLU A 55 -0.91 -13.29 -6.00
C GLU A 55 0.20 -13.14 -4.95
N LEU A 56 1.17 -12.25 -5.18
CA LEU A 56 2.27 -12.01 -4.24
C LEU A 56 1.83 -11.33 -2.94
N ASN A 57 0.75 -10.56 -3.00
CA ASN A 57 0.19 -9.85 -1.85
C ASN A 57 -0.81 -10.70 -1.06
N ILE A 58 -1.20 -11.88 -1.55
CA ILE A 58 -1.99 -12.83 -0.76
C ILE A 58 -1.22 -13.17 0.52
N GLY A 59 -1.89 -13.02 1.67
CA GLY A 59 -1.29 -13.27 2.98
C GLY A 59 -0.11 -12.35 3.32
N PHE A 60 0.03 -11.20 2.66
CA PHE A 60 1.02 -10.19 3.06
C PHE A 60 0.71 -9.63 4.46
N ASP A 61 -0.55 -9.29 4.71
CA ASP A 61 -0.99 -8.75 6.00
C ASP A 61 -0.82 -9.76 7.13
N GLU A 62 -1.15 -11.03 6.88
CA GLU A 62 -0.97 -12.11 7.86
C GLU A 62 0.52 -12.33 8.20
N ARG A 63 1.41 -12.35 7.19
CA ARG A 63 2.85 -12.45 7.42
C ARG A 63 3.38 -11.26 8.19
N ARG A 64 2.94 -10.05 7.84
CA ARG A 64 3.32 -8.82 8.54
C ARG A 64 2.85 -8.83 10.00
N GLN A 65 1.61 -9.25 10.26
CA GLN A 65 1.09 -9.39 11.62
C GLN A 65 1.89 -10.42 12.42
N GLY A 66 2.19 -11.59 11.83
CA GLY A 66 3.04 -12.59 12.49
C GLY A 66 4.44 -12.08 12.83
N GLU A 67 5.04 -11.25 11.97
CA GLU A 67 6.32 -10.57 12.26
C GLU A 67 6.19 -9.54 13.40
N GLU A 68 5.09 -8.78 13.44
CA GLU A 68 4.80 -7.80 14.51
C GLU A 68 4.55 -8.49 15.86
N ASP A 69 3.77 -9.57 15.88
CA ASP A 69 3.48 -10.37 17.07
C ASP A 69 4.76 -11.00 17.63
N ALA A 70 5.58 -11.62 16.76
CA ALA A 70 6.86 -12.20 17.16
C ALA A 70 7.83 -11.13 17.72
N PHE A 71 7.77 -9.91 17.19
CA PHE A 71 8.56 -8.79 17.70
C PHE A 71 8.05 -8.31 19.07
N GLN A 72 6.73 -8.25 19.29
CA GLN A 72 6.15 -7.91 20.59
C GLN A 72 6.53 -8.94 21.67
N ASP A 73 6.44 -10.23 21.34
CA ASP A 73 6.85 -11.33 22.21
C ASP A 73 8.34 -11.22 22.56
N ALA A 74 9.20 -10.92 21.59
CA ALA A 74 10.65 -10.80 21.79
C ALA A 74 11.04 -9.59 22.66
N ILE A 75 10.26 -8.50 22.62
CA ILE A 75 10.51 -7.32 23.44
C ILE A 75 9.98 -7.48 24.87
N GLY A 76 9.15 -8.50 25.13
CA GLY A 76 8.58 -8.74 26.46
C GLY A 76 7.64 -7.61 26.90
N GLN A 77 6.99 -6.92 25.95
CA GLN A 77 5.93 -5.98 26.27
C GLN A 77 4.67 -6.75 26.64
N GLU A 78 4.56 -7.14 27.91
CA GLU A 78 3.42 -7.89 28.46
C GLU A 78 2.12 -7.08 28.50
N MET A 79 2.19 -5.76 28.28
CA MET A 79 1.05 -4.86 28.40
C MET A 79 1.09 -3.78 27.30
N SER A 80 -0.07 -3.58 26.66
CA SER A 80 -0.24 -2.56 25.64
C SER A 80 -0.04 -1.15 26.23
N TRP A 81 0.31 -0.18 25.38
CA TRP A 81 0.43 1.23 25.80
C TRP A 81 -0.87 1.74 26.46
N ASP A 82 -2.04 1.34 25.96
CA ASP A 82 -3.32 1.70 26.57
C ASP A 82 -3.50 1.07 27.95
N ASP A 83 -3.07 -0.18 28.14
CA ASP A 83 -3.16 -0.85 29.43
C ASP A 83 -2.14 -0.32 30.44
N TYR A 84 -0.97 0.12 29.99
CA TYR A 84 -0.02 0.89 30.79
C TYR A 84 -0.64 2.23 31.25
N LEU A 85 -1.22 3.00 30.32
CA LEU A 85 -1.81 4.31 30.64
C LEU A 85 -3.00 4.21 31.61
N LYS A 86 -3.78 3.13 31.57
CA LYS A 86 -4.84 2.87 32.56
C LYS A 86 -4.31 2.62 33.97
N GLN A 87 -3.07 2.15 34.11
CA GLN A 87 -2.43 1.89 35.40
C GLN A 87 -1.58 3.07 35.89
N ASP A 88 -1.15 3.95 34.97
CA ASP A 88 -0.30 5.09 35.27
C ASP A 88 -1.04 6.17 36.07
N LYS A 89 -0.55 6.41 37.30
CA LYS A 89 -1.17 7.35 38.24
C LYS A 89 -1.10 8.80 37.75
N GLU A 90 -0.03 9.18 37.04
CA GLU A 90 0.15 10.54 36.55
C GLU A 90 -0.82 10.83 35.40
N TYR A 91 -0.96 9.89 34.47
CA TYR A 91 -1.92 9.96 33.37
C TYR A 91 -3.36 10.06 33.89
N LEU A 92 -3.74 9.21 34.85
CA LEU A 92 -5.07 9.22 35.47
C LEU A 92 -5.35 10.54 36.21
N LYS A 93 -4.34 11.14 36.83
CA LYS A 93 -4.47 12.45 37.48
C LYS A 93 -4.64 13.55 36.43
N ALA A 94 -3.81 13.56 35.39
CA ALA A 94 -3.87 14.55 34.33
C ALA A 94 -5.20 14.52 33.55
N THR A 95 -5.74 13.32 33.32
CA THR A 95 -7.07 13.13 32.69
C THR A 95 -8.19 13.66 33.58
N LYS A 96 -8.22 13.32 34.86
CA LYS A 96 -9.19 13.91 35.82
C LYS A 96 -9.10 15.43 35.89
N ASP A 97 -7.89 15.99 35.98
CA ASP A 97 -7.68 17.44 35.99
C ASP A 97 -8.14 18.09 34.69
N SER A 98 -7.99 17.41 33.55
CA SER A 98 -8.53 17.84 32.26
C SER A 98 -10.07 17.86 32.25
N GLU A 99 -10.71 16.80 32.75
CA GLU A 99 -12.16 16.72 32.86
C GLU A 99 -12.73 17.79 33.80
N GLU A 100 -12.07 18.03 34.93
CA GLU A 100 -12.43 19.12 35.84
C GLU A 100 -12.32 20.48 35.19
N ARG A 101 -11.25 20.74 34.43
CA ARG A 101 -11.09 21.99 33.68
C ARG A 101 -12.19 22.17 32.65
N LYS A 102 -12.55 21.09 31.93
CA LYS A 102 -13.69 21.08 30.99
C LYS A 102 -15.00 21.37 31.70
N LYS A 103 -15.24 20.77 32.86
CA LYS A 103 -16.46 20.99 33.66
C LYS A 103 -16.54 22.40 34.24
N LYS A 104 -15.42 22.95 34.70
CA LYS A 104 -15.32 24.32 35.24
C LYS A 104 -15.48 25.38 34.15
N ARG A 105 -15.01 25.11 32.92
CA ARG A 105 -15.01 26.06 31.81
C ARG A 105 -15.51 25.41 30.52
N PRO A 106 -16.77 24.96 30.45
CA PRO A 106 -17.27 24.20 29.31
C PRO A 106 -17.17 25.00 27.99
N HIS A 107 -17.41 26.32 28.06
CA HIS A 107 -17.32 27.25 26.93
C HIS A 107 -15.94 27.30 26.23
N LEU A 108 -14.85 26.91 26.91
CA LEU A 108 -13.52 26.86 26.28
C LEU A 108 -13.25 25.58 25.49
N TYR A 109 -14.03 24.53 25.74
CA TYR A 109 -13.80 23.19 25.20
C TYR A 109 -14.92 22.70 24.29
N THR A 110 -16.05 23.41 24.24
CA THR A 110 -17.03 23.29 23.17
C THR A 110 -16.53 24.09 21.95
N LYS A 111 -16.40 23.44 20.78
CA LYS A 111 -16.24 24.19 19.52
C LYS A 111 -17.50 25.06 19.34
N SER A 112 -17.42 26.36 19.60
CA SER A 112 -18.44 27.31 19.14
C SER A 112 -18.43 27.31 17.62
N ALA A 113 -19.31 26.51 17.02
CA ALA A 113 -19.69 26.63 15.62
C ALA A 113 -20.72 27.76 15.50
N GLU A 114 -20.34 28.99 15.80
CA GLU A 114 -21.16 30.16 15.54
C GLU A 114 -20.36 31.10 14.66
N GLY A 115 -20.40 30.80 13.36
CA GLY A 115 -20.04 31.73 12.31
C GLY A 115 -21.04 32.88 12.32
N THR A 116 -20.53 34.07 12.58
CA THR A 116 -21.24 35.35 12.44
C THR A 116 -21.68 35.50 10.99
N LYS A 117 -23.00 35.64 10.78
CA LYS A 117 -23.59 36.19 9.55
C LYS A 117 -23.38 37.69 9.49
#